data_AF-A0A4S0N3F4-F1
#
_entry.id   AF-A0A4S0N3F4-F1
#
_cell.length_a   1.000
_cell.length_b   1.000
_cell.length_c   1.000
_cell.angle_alpha   90.00
_cell.angle_beta   90.00
_cell.angle_gamma   90.00
#
_symmetry.space_group_name_H-M   'P 1'
#
loop_
_entity.id
_entity.type
_entity.pdbx_description
1 polymer ?
#
loop_
_entity_poly.entity_id
_entity_poly.type
_entity_poly.pdbx_seq_one_letter_code
_entity_poly.pdbx_strand_id
1 'polypeptide(L)' 'DASEVAEAVAFLASDRASGITGAVVPVDAGLTAGYLPFIDDILGA' A
#
# COMPACT_ATOMS: atom_id res chain seq x y z
N ASP A 1 -7.73 1.55 -7.08
CA ASP A 1 -9.03 2.14 -6.74
C ASP A 1 -8.88 2.94 -5.45
N ALA A 2 -9.63 4.03 -5.24
CA ALA A 2 -9.62 4.76 -3.97
C ALA A 2 -10.00 3.88 -2.77
N SER A 3 -10.78 2.81 -3.00
CA SER A 3 -11.13 1.82 -1.98
C SER A 3 -9.90 1.14 -1.34
N GLU A 4 -8.84 0.88 -2.09
CA GLU A 4 -7.62 0.22 -1.58
C GLU A 4 -6.95 1.06 -0.47
N VAL A 5 -6.87 2.38 -0.68
CA VAL A 5 -6.33 3.32 0.31
C VAL A 5 -7.29 3.47 1.48
N ALA A 6 -8.59 3.57 1.23
CA ALA A 6 -9.61 3.73 2.27
C ALA A 6 -9.62 2.54 3.25
N GLU A 7 -9.53 1.30 2.75
CA GLU A 7 -9.45 0.10 3.58
C GLU A 7 -8.17 0.05 4.42
N ALA A 8 -7.02 0.43 3.84
CA ALA A 8 -5.76 0.52 4.59
C ALA A 8 -5.84 1.56 5.73
N VAL A 9 -6.44 2.72 5.45
CA VAL A 9 -6.69 3.75 6.48
C VAL A 9 -7.65 3.23 7.55
N ALA A 10 -8.74 2.56 7.16
CA ALA A 10 -9.71 2.00 8.10
C ALA A 10 -9.06 0.95 9.03
N PHE A 11 -8.17 0.09 8.50
CA PHE A 11 -7.39 -0.84 9.31
C PHE A 11 -6.47 -0.11 10.29
N LEU A 12 -5.67 0.85 9.81
CA LEU A 12 -4.72 1.60 10.65
C LEU A 12 -5.40 2.42 11.74
N ALA A 13 -6.63 2.89 11.49
CA ALA A 13 -7.44 3.63 12.47
C ALA A 13 -8.15 2.71 13.48
N SER A 14 -8.08 1.38 13.32
CA SER A 14 -8.78 0.41 14.17
C SER A 14 -7.92 -0.14 15.32
N ASP A 15 -8.56 -0.70 16.35
CA ASP A 15 -7.88 -1.36 17.48
C ASP A 15 -6.97 -2.52 17.04
N ARG A 16 -7.23 -3.10 15.86
CA ARG A 16 -6.43 -4.19 15.29
C ARG A 16 -5.01 -3.74 14.91
N ALA A 17 -4.80 -2.44 14.70
CA ALA A 17 -3.52 -1.85 14.40
C ALA A 17 -2.84 -1.23 15.64
N SER A 18 -3.30 -1.54 16.86
CA SER A 18 -2.77 -0.96 18.12
C SER A 18 -1.27 -1.12 18.35
N GLY A 19 -0.62 -2.10 17.71
CA GLY A 19 0.83 -2.29 17.73
C GLY A 19 1.62 -1.54 16.65
N ILE A 20 0.95 -0.84 15.74
CA ILE A 20 1.57 -0.15 14.60
C ILE A 20 1.66 1.34 14.92
N THR A 21 2.88 1.83 15.12
CA THR A 21 3.13 3.26 15.37
C THR A 21 4.38 3.71 14.63
N GLY A 22 4.38 4.94 14.12
CA GLY A 22 5.51 5.54 13.40
C GLY A 22 5.85 4.86 12.05
N ALA A 23 5.05 3.91 11.60
CA ALA A 23 5.26 3.19 10.34
C ALA A 23 4.56 3.89 9.17
N VAL A 24 5.17 3.80 7.99
CA VAL A 24 4.55 4.15 6.71
C VAL A 24 4.18 2.86 6.00
N VAL A 25 2.89 2.65 5.70
CA VAL A 25 2.40 1.50 4.94
C VAL A 25 2.13 1.95 3.50
N PRO A 26 2.96 1.55 2.52
CA PRO A 26 2.72 1.88 1.12
C PRO A 26 1.50 1.12 0.57
N VAL A 27 0.67 1.82 -0.20
CA VAL A 27 -0.50 1.28 -0.90
C VAL A 27 -0.33 1.59 -2.39
N ASP A 28 0.64 0.92 -3.02
CA ASP A 28 1.17 1.27 -4.34
C ASP A 28 1.34 0.05 -5.25
N ALA A 29 0.59 -1.03 -4.98
CA ALA A 29 0.67 -2.31 -5.68
C ALA A 29 2.09 -2.92 -5.74
N GLY A 30 2.98 -2.57 -4.81
CA GLY A 30 4.33 -3.11 -4.73
C GLY A 30 5.36 -2.38 -5.59
N LEU A 31 5.01 -1.22 -6.16
CA LEU A 31 5.91 -0.40 -6.96
C LEU A 31 7.20 -0.05 -6.19
N THR A 32 7.09 0.47 -4.97
CA THR A 32 8.27 0.83 -4.15
C THR A 32 9.04 -0.38 -3.62
N ALA A 33 8.45 -1.57 -3.68
CA ALA A 33 9.11 -2.83 -3.35
C ALA A 33 9.84 -3.47 -4.55
N GLY A 34 9.82 -2.83 -5.72
CA GLY A 34 10.49 -3.33 -6.93
C GLY A 34 9.70 -4.43 -7.65
N TYR A 35 8.37 -4.39 -7.61
CA TYR A 35 7.52 -5.32 -8.34
C TYR A 35 7.65 -5.07 -9.87
N LEU A 36 8.66 -5.70 -10.48
CA LEU A 36 9.03 -5.56 -11.90
C LEU A 36 7.86 -5.73 -12.88
N PRO A 37 6.95 -6.72 -12.71
CA PRO A 37 5.80 -6.84 -13.61
C PRO A 37 4.93 -5.58 -13.66
N PHE A 38 4.77 -4.87 -12.54
CA PHE A 38 4.02 -3.61 -12.52
C PHE A 38 4.78 -2.47 -13.18
N ILE A 39 6.10 -2.43 -13.03
CA ILE A 39 6.96 -1.46 -13.73
C ILE A 39 6.83 -1.67 -15.24
N ASP A 40 6.90 -2.91 -15.71
CA ASP A 40 6.77 -3.26 -17.12
C ASP A 40 5.36 -2.94 -17.64
N ASP A 41 4.31 -3.29 -16.88
CA ASP A 41 2.91 -3.06 -17.25
C ASP A 41 2.52 -1.56 -17.31
N ILE A 42 3.14 -0.70 -16.49
CA ILE A 42 2.83 0.74 -16.41
C ILE A 42 3.76 1.60 -17.27
N LEU A 43 5.07 1.29 -17.29
CA LEU A 43 6.08 2.11 -17.96
C LEU A 43 6.46 1.58 -19.35
N GLY A 44 6.07 0.36 -19.70
CA GLY A 44 6.38 -0.25 -21.00
C GLY A 44 7.88 -0.39 -21.27
N ALA A 45 8.67 -0.59 -20.21
CA ALA A 45 10.12 -0.77 -20.27
C ALA A 45 10.52 -2.20 -20.67
#